data_AF-A0A1M8A3I2-F1
#
_entry.id   AF-A0A1M8A3I2-F1
#
_cell.length_a   1.000
_cell.length_b   1.000
_cell.length_c   1.000
_cell.angle_alpha   90.00
_cell.angle_beta   90.00
_cell.angle_gamma   90.00
#
_symmetry.space_group_name_H-M   'P 1'
#
loop_
_entity.id
_entity.type
_entity.pdbx_description
1 polymer ?
#
loop_
_entity_poly.entity_id
_entity_poly.type
_entity_poly.pdbx_seq_one_letter_code
_entity_poly.pdbx_strand_id
1 'polypeptide(L)'
;MATSKADSLKEFYGIPTAPKGAEEPVKAETPPPSLDELTTSRPLSELLRLSSQRLDAVRDLYADRQSLVYNHHQELVGASETVGDMRRGIEALAPSRVSLEQQLEQMRQPPTEPATDAATHAAIPWVDQVAPVVELPLTLRRILDQRTPTSLAEAEAALQAQMPTLAAWAEAHVAGADELQRTCQDMISEAQRTQS
;
A
#
# COMPACT_ATOMS: atom_id res chain seq x y z
N MET A 1 -13.61 45.79 0.09
CA MET A 1 -14.77 44.87 0.14
C MET A 1 -14.27 43.56 0.71
N ALA A 2 -14.66 43.24 1.95
CA ALA A 2 -14.15 42.07 2.66
C ALA A 2 -14.93 40.81 2.23
N THR A 3 -14.28 39.89 1.54
CA THR A 3 -14.83 38.57 1.22
C THR A 3 -14.97 37.78 2.51
N SER A 4 -16.20 37.40 2.84
CA SER A 4 -16.55 36.71 4.08
C SER A 4 -15.84 35.36 4.16
N LYS A 5 -15.27 35.04 5.34
CA LYS A 5 -14.62 33.75 5.65
C LYS A 5 -15.53 32.55 5.40
N ALA A 6 -16.85 32.77 5.42
CA ALA A 6 -17.85 31.77 5.09
C ALA A 6 -17.83 31.32 3.62
N ASP A 7 -17.41 32.18 2.69
CA ASP A 7 -17.36 31.82 1.27
C ASP A 7 -16.10 31.02 0.93
N SER A 8 -14.98 31.32 1.58
CA SER A 8 -13.73 30.55 1.45
C SER A 8 -13.85 29.11 1.95
N LEU A 9 -14.63 28.89 3.03
CA LEU A 9 -14.89 27.54 3.54
C LEU A 9 -15.74 26.72 2.56
N LYS A 10 -16.75 27.33 1.91
CA LYS A 10 -17.61 26.64 0.94
C LYS A 10 -16.84 26.21 -0.31
N GLU A 11 -15.92 27.05 -0.76
CA GLU A 11 -15.03 26.78 -1.89
C GLU A 11 -14.06 25.63 -1.57
N PHE A 12 -13.53 25.56 -0.35
CA PHE A 12 -12.67 24.46 0.11
C PHE A 12 -13.39 23.11 0.17
N TYR A 13 -14.67 23.08 0.57
CA TYR A 13 -15.46 21.85 0.64
C TYR A 13 -16.17 21.49 -0.67
N GLY A 14 -15.92 22.22 -1.77
CA GLY A 14 -16.54 21.95 -3.07
C GLY A 14 -18.06 22.00 -3.06
N ILE A 15 -18.66 22.71 -2.09
CA ILE A 15 -20.11 22.89 -2.02
C ILE A 15 -20.45 23.96 -3.05
N PRO A 16 -21.16 23.63 -4.16
CA PRO A 16 -21.46 24.60 -5.19
C PRO A 16 -22.26 25.76 -4.59
N THR A 17 -21.69 26.96 -4.62
CA THR A 17 -22.33 28.20 -4.20
C THR A 17 -23.35 28.63 -5.24
N ALA A 18 -24.50 27.95 -5.21
CA ALA A 18 -25.60 28.07 -6.16
C ALA A 18 -25.21 27.76 -7.62
N PRO A 19 -26.05 27.03 -8.38
CA PRO A 19 -25.79 26.82 -9.80
C PRO A 19 -25.73 28.18 -10.50
N LYS A 20 -24.62 28.41 -11.22
CA LYS A 20 -24.40 29.55 -12.13
C LYS A 20 -25.18 29.31 -13.43
N GLY A 21 -26.47 29.15 -13.23
CA GLY A 21 -27.53 28.81 -14.16
C GLY A 21 -28.81 29.07 -13.38
N ALA A 22 -29.00 30.34 -13.00
CA ALA A 22 -30.33 30.79 -12.64
C ALA A 22 -31.18 30.58 -13.89
N GLU A 23 -31.87 29.44 -13.93
CA GLU A 23 -33.13 29.33 -14.64
C GLU A 23 -33.89 30.62 -14.33
N GLU A 24 -34.25 31.34 -15.39
CA GLU A 24 -35.08 32.52 -15.29
C GLU A 24 -36.23 32.21 -14.32
N PRO A 25 -36.56 33.13 -13.39
CA PRO A 25 -37.68 32.92 -12.49
C PRO A 25 -38.88 32.59 -13.38
N VAL A 26 -39.43 31.39 -13.21
CA VAL A 26 -40.62 30.90 -13.91
C VAL A 26 -41.59 32.06 -13.98
N LYS A 27 -41.71 32.64 -15.17
CA LYS A 27 -42.53 33.81 -15.43
C LYS A 27 -43.91 33.43 -14.92
N ALA A 28 -44.36 34.09 -13.85
CA ALA A 28 -45.67 33.83 -13.26
C ALA A 28 -46.70 33.98 -14.38
N GLU A 29 -47.16 32.84 -14.90
CA GLU A 29 -48.18 32.81 -15.93
C GLU A 29 -49.43 33.40 -15.28
N THR A 30 -49.92 34.50 -15.86
CA THR A 30 -51.28 34.98 -15.57
C THR A 30 -52.23 33.80 -15.62
N PRO A 31 -53.21 33.70 -14.69
CA PRO A 31 -54.14 32.57 -14.68
C PRO A 31 -54.74 32.41 -16.07
N PRO A 32 -54.78 31.19 -16.63
CA PRO A 32 -55.33 30.96 -17.95
C PRO A 32 -56.78 31.49 -17.97
N PRO A 33 -57.21 32.13 -19.07
CA PRO A 33 -58.57 32.65 -19.18
C PRO A 33 -59.57 31.52 -18.92
N SER A 34 -60.62 31.84 -18.16
CA SER A 34 -61.62 30.86 -17.78
C SER A 34 -62.34 30.31 -19.02
N LEU A 35 -62.83 29.07 -18.96
CA LEU A 35 -63.50 28.41 -20.09
C LEU A 35 -64.70 29.24 -20.60
N ASP A 36 -65.40 29.91 -19.67
CA ASP A 36 -66.54 30.79 -19.95
C ASP A 36 -66.12 32.05 -20.72
N GLU A 37 -64.97 32.64 -20.38
CA GLU A 37 -64.39 33.77 -21.12
C GLU A 37 -63.98 33.37 -22.54
N LEU A 38 -63.38 32.18 -22.70
CA LEU A 38 -62.92 31.67 -23.99
C LEU A 38 -64.09 31.35 -24.92
N THR A 39 -65.15 30.76 -24.40
CA THR A 39 -66.34 30.34 -25.17
C THR A 39 -67.25 31.51 -25.55
N THR A 40 -67.27 32.58 -24.74
CA THR A 40 -68.10 33.76 -25.00
C THR A 40 -67.41 34.78 -25.92
N SER A 41 -66.07 34.87 -25.89
CA SER A 41 -65.33 35.92 -26.58
C SER A 41 -64.72 35.54 -27.94
N ARG A 42 -64.54 34.23 -28.24
CA ARG A 42 -63.79 33.78 -29.43
C ARG A 42 -64.64 32.95 -30.39
N PRO A 43 -64.43 33.10 -31.71
CA PRO A 43 -65.10 32.26 -32.71
C PRO A 43 -64.57 30.81 -32.66
N LEU A 44 -65.42 29.86 -33.08
CA LEU A 44 -65.15 28.41 -33.03
C LEU A 44 -63.82 27.99 -33.71
N SER A 45 -63.45 28.63 -34.81
CA SER A 45 -62.21 28.34 -35.54
C SER A 45 -60.95 28.69 -34.73
N GLU A 46 -60.98 29.77 -33.95
CA GLU A 46 -59.88 30.12 -33.05
C GLU A 46 -59.80 29.18 -31.87
N LEU A 47 -60.95 28.75 -31.32
CA LEU A 47 -61.00 27.76 -30.25
C LEU A 47 -60.44 26.41 -30.68
N LEU A 48 -60.77 25.95 -31.89
CA LEU A 48 -60.20 24.71 -32.45
C LEU A 48 -58.69 24.82 -32.72
N ARG A 49 -58.21 25.99 -33.16
CA ARG A 49 -56.77 26.20 -33.35
C ARG A 49 -56.02 26.19 -32.02
N LEU A 50 -56.58 26.84 -31.00
CA LEU A 50 -56.04 26.84 -29.64
C LEU A 50 -56.07 25.46 -29.02
N SER A 51 -57.14 24.68 -29.21
CA SER A 51 -57.21 23.32 -28.69
C SER A 51 -56.17 22.42 -29.36
N SER A 52 -55.98 22.52 -30.68
CA SER A 52 -54.90 21.81 -31.39
C SER A 52 -53.54 22.20 -30.84
N GLN A 53 -53.25 23.51 -30.73
CA GLN A 53 -51.98 24.00 -30.21
C GLN A 53 -51.72 23.54 -28.77
N ARG A 54 -52.75 23.52 -27.92
CA ARG A 54 -52.64 23.03 -26.54
C ARG A 54 -52.46 21.52 -26.48
N LEU A 55 -53.11 20.75 -27.35
CA LEU A 55 -52.88 19.31 -27.46
C LEU A 55 -51.45 19.00 -27.90
N ASP A 56 -50.90 19.75 -28.85
CA ASP A 56 -49.51 19.62 -29.26
C ASP A 56 -48.57 19.96 -28.10
N ALA A 57 -48.80 21.06 -27.39
CA ALA A 57 -48.02 21.42 -26.21
C ALA A 57 -48.10 20.36 -25.08
N VAL A 58 -49.27 19.73 -24.88
CA VAL A 58 -49.41 18.63 -23.92
C VAL A 58 -48.63 17.41 -24.36
N ARG A 59 -48.58 17.11 -25.66
CA ARG A 59 -47.78 15.99 -26.20
C ARG A 59 -46.28 16.25 -26.05
N ASP A 60 -45.83 17.47 -26.31
CA ASP A 60 -44.44 17.88 -26.12
C ASP A 60 -44.05 17.81 -24.65
N LEU A 61 -44.86 18.35 -23.74
CA LEU A 61 -44.66 18.23 -22.29
C LEU A 61 -44.62 16.78 -21.82
N TYR A 62 -45.44 15.90 -22.43
CA TYR A 62 -45.41 14.48 -22.11
C TYR A 62 -44.11 13.82 -22.58
N ALA A 63 -43.62 14.17 -23.77
CA ALA A 63 -42.35 13.71 -24.30
C ALA A 63 -41.16 14.20 -23.45
N ASP A 64 -41.18 15.47 -23.04
CA ASP A 64 -40.16 16.09 -22.18
C ASP A 64 -40.16 15.44 -20.80
N ARG A 65 -41.34 15.26 -20.19
CA ARG A 65 -41.48 14.54 -18.91
C ARG A 65 -40.94 13.12 -19.03
N GLN A 66 -41.29 12.42 -20.10
CA GLN A 66 -40.83 11.06 -20.31
C GLN A 66 -39.31 11.02 -20.48
N SER A 67 -38.75 11.90 -21.31
CA SER A 67 -37.30 12.06 -21.50
C SER A 67 -36.60 12.35 -20.17
N LEU A 68 -37.09 13.31 -19.39
CA LEU A 68 -36.53 13.67 -18.09
C LEU A 68 -36.58 12.50 -17.11
N VAL A 69 -37.74 11.85 -16.97
CA VAL A 69 -37.91 10.73 -16.04
C VAL A 69 -36.99 9.59 -16.44
N TYR A 70 -36.95 9.18 -17.71
CA TYR A 70 -36.14 8.03 -18.12
C TYR A 70 -34.65 8.34 -18.12
N ASN A 71 -34.21 9.47 -18.69
CA ASN A 71 -32.79 9.81 -18.72
C ASN A 71 -32.25 10.02 -17.31
N HIS A 72 -32.95 10.83 -16.50
CA HIS A 72 -32.47 11.12 -15.16
C HIS A 72 -32.59 9.91 -14.23
N HIS A 73 -33.61 9.04 -14.40
CA HIS A 73 -33.69 7.82 -13.61
C HIS A 73 -32.53 6.87 -13.90
N GLN A 74 -32.15 6.69 -15.17
CA GLN A 74 -31.01 5.85 -15.52
C GLN A 74 -29.69 6.42 -14.96
N GLU A 75 -29.52 7.75 -15.03
CA GLU A 75 -28.38 8.42 -14.40
C GLU A 75 -28.36 8.26 -12.87
N LEU A 76 -29.50 8.44 -12.21
CA LEU A 76 -29.63 8.24 -10.76
C LEU A 76 -29.36 6.80 -10.34
N VAL A 77 -29.86 5.83 -11.10
CA VAL A 77 -29.59 4.41 -10.86
C VAL A 77 -28.11 4.12 -11.05
N GLY A 78 -27.49 4.57 -12.15
CA GLY A 78 -26.05 4.38 -12.38
C GLY A 78 -25.18 5.06 -11.33
N ALA A 79 -25.56 6.26 -10.88
CA ALA A 79 -24.89 6.94 -9.77
C ALA A 79 -25.06 6.17 -8.45
N SER A 80 -26.26 5.66 -8.16
CA SER A 80 -26.54 4.85 -6.99
C SER A 80 -25.75 3.52 -6.99
N GLU A 81 -25.62 2.88 -8.14
CA GLU A 81 -24.80 1.67 -8.32
C GLU A 81 -23.32 1.99 -8.06
N THR A 82 -22.81 3.07 -8.63
CA THR A 82 -21.43 3.53 -8.42
C THR A 82 -21.16 3.81 -6.93
N VAL A 83 -22.06 4.51 -6.24
CA VAL A 83 -21.95 4.74 -4.79
C VAL A 83 -22.00 3.43 -4.00
N GLY A 84 -22.83 2.47 -4.43
CA GLY A 84 -22.88 1.13 -3.87
C GLY A 84 -21.55 0.39 -4.03
N ASP A 85 -20.93 0.46 -5.19
CA ASP A 85 -19.61 -0.14 -5.48
C ASP A 85 -18.51 0.50 -4.64
N MET A 86 -18.49 1.82 -4.56
CA MET A 86 -17.55 2.55 -3.70
C MET A 86 -17.71 2.15 -2.23
N ARG A 87 -18.95 2.04 -1.75
CA ARG A 87 -19.23 1.61 -0.38
C ARG A 87 -18.74 0.19 -0.11
N ARG A 88 -19.02 -0.75 -1.03
CA ARG A 88 -18.50 -2.13 -0.94
C ARG A 88 -16.98 -2.16 -0.95
N GLY A 89 -16.34 -1.34 -1.78
CA GLY A 89 -14.89 -1.18 -1.79
C GLY A 89 -14.35 -0.71 -0.43
N ILE A 90 -14.95 0.33 0.16
CA ILE A 90 -14.55 0.84 1.48
C ILE A 90 -14.76 -0.21 2.57
N GLU A 91 -15.89 -0.93 2.56
CA GLU A 91 -16.17 -2.02 3.50
C GLU A 91 -15.16 -3.18 3.35
N ALA A 92 -14.73 -3.50 2.12
CA ALA A 92 -13.68 -4.48 1.87
C ALA A 92 -12.29 -4.02 2.37
N LEU A 93 -12.03 -2.71 2.43
CA LEU A 93 -10.79 -2.15 2.98
C LEU A 93 -10.77 -2.13 4.51
N ALA A 94 -11.93 -2.13 5.18
CA ALA A 94 -12.01 -2.13 6.65
C ALA A 94 -11.20 -3.25 7.35
N PRO A 95 -11.25 -4.54 6.94
CA PRO A 95 -10.44 -5.58 7.57
C PRO A 95 -8.93 -5.37 7.34
N SER A 96 -8.52 -4.83 6.18
CA SER A 96 -7.10 -4.54 5.91
C SER A 96 -6.57 -3.46 6.85
N ARG A 97 -7.39 -2.45 7.15
CA ARG A 97 -7.06 -1.41 8.12
C ARG A 97 -6.90 -1.99 9.53
N VAL A 98 -7.82 -2.85 9.97
CA VAL A 98 -7.73 -3.52 11.28
C VAL A 98 -6.48 -4.39 11.37
N SER A 99 -6.16 -5.14 10.31
CA SER A 99 -4.94 -5.95 10.25
C SER A 99 -3.67 -5.11 10.37
N LEU A 100 -3.62 -3.97 9.68
CA LEU A 100 -2.49 -3.04 9.77
C LEU A 100 -2.39 -2.39 11.16
N GLU A 101 -3.52 -1.97 11.75
CA GLU A 101 -3.55 -1.45 13.12
C GLU A 101 -3.05 -2.50 14.12
N GLN A 102 -3.43 -3.77 13.92
CA GLN A 102 -2.95 -4.89 14.74
C GLN A 102 -1.44 -5.15 14.54
N GLN A 103 -0.94 -5.11 13.31
CA GLN A 103 0.50 -5.24 13.03
C GLN A 103 1.30 -4.08 13.62
N LEU A 104 0.77 -2.86 13.52
CA LEU A 104 1.41 -1.68 14.09
C LEU A 104 1.42 -1.77 15.62
N GLU A 105 0.33 -2.24 16.24
CA GLU A 105 0.30 -2.49 17.68
C GLU A 105 1.28 -3.60 18.09
N GLN A 106 1.42 -4.67 17.29
CA GLN A 106 2.45 -5.71 17.50
C GLN A 106 3.87 -5.17 17.41
N MET A 107 4.17 -4.28 16.46
CA MET A 107 5.48 -3.62 16.34
C MET A 107 5.72 -2.59 17.46
N ARG A 108 4.66 -1.94 17.91
CA ARG A 108 4.70 -0.93 18.97
C ARG A 108 4.83 -1.57 20.35
N GLN A 109 4.28 -2.77 20.54
CA GLN A 109 4.57 -3.54 21.73
C GLN A 109 6.09 -3.73 21.78
N PRO A 110 6.76 -3.26 22.85
CA PRO A 110 8.14 -3.67 23.07
C PRO A 110 8.14 -5.19 23.06
N PRO A 111 9.19 -5.85 22.53
CA PRO A 111 9.23 -7.31 22.46
C PRO A 111 8.79 -7.85 23.81
N THR A 112 7.59 -8.44 23.87
CA THR A 112 7.09 -9.15 25.04
C THR A 112 8.20 -10.13 25.34
N GLU A 113 8.84 -9.90 26.49
CA GLU A 113 10.13 -10.45 26.88
C GLU A 113 10.42 -11.73 26.10
N PRO A 114 11.46 -11.79 25.23
CA PRO A 114 12.01 -13.09 24.95
C PRO A 114 12.35 -13.64 26.33
N ALA A 115 11.68 -14.73 26.71
CA ALA A 115 12.04 -15.53 27.84
C ALA A 115 13.55 -15.67 27.84
N THR A 116 14.24 -14.88 28.67
CA THR A 116 15.62 -15.03 29.15
C THR A 116 16.71 -15.56 28.20
N ASP A 117 16.56 -15.50 26.87
CA ASP A 117 17.53 -16.06 25.92
C ASP A 117 18.13 -15.00 24.98
N ALA A 118 17.56 -13.78 24.92
CA ALA A 118 18.17 -12.68 24.17
C ALA A 118 19.32 -11.99 24.94
N ALA A 119 19.44 -12.22 26.24
CA ALA A 119 20.58 -11.76 27.04
C ALA A 119 21.86 -12.57 26.74
N THR A 120 21.78 -13.70 26.03
CA THR A 120 22.92 -14.56 25.72
C THR A 120 23.68 -14.14 24.46
N HIS A 121 23.16 -13.20 23.65
CA HIS A 121 23.93 -12.57 22.57
C HIS A 121 24.74 -11.34 23.02
N ALA A 122 24.59 -10.90 24.28
CA ALA A 122 25.35 -9.82 24.88
C ALA A 122 26.60 -10.33 25.62
N ALA A 123 27.42 -11.10 24.92
CA ALA A 123 28.86 -11.30 25.13
C ALA A 123 29.26 -12.56 24.37
N ILE A 124 29.30 -12.51 23.03
CA ILE A 124 30.12 -13.48 22.30
C ILE A 124 31.53 -13.32 22.89
N PRO A 125 32.12 -14.34 23.53
CA PRO A 125 33.48 -14.24 24.02
C PRO A 125 34.40 -14.30 22.81
N TRP A 126 34.53 -13.16 22.11
CA TRP A 126 35.33 -12.98 20.89
C TRP A 126 36.75 -13.51 21.09
N VAL A 127 37.29 -13.34 22.30
CA VAL A 127 38.64 -13.78 22.68
C VAL A 127 38.74 -15.31 22.75
N ASP A 128 37.74 -16.01 23.26
CA ASP A 128 37.83 -17.46 23.47
C ASP A 128 37.34 -18.26 22.26
N GLN A 129 36.36 -17.74 21.52
CA GLN A 129 35.71 -18.47 20.43
C GLN A 129 36.14 -18.03 19.03
N VAL A 130 36.53 -16.75 18.85
CA VAL A 130 36.84 -16.20 17.51
C VAL A 130 38.34 -16.03 17.30
N ALA A 131 39.08 -15.58 18.32
CA ALA A 131 40.54 -15.41 18.24
C ALA A 131 41.30 -16.68 17.79
N PRO A 132 41.06 -17.89 18.34
CA PRO A 132 41.83 -19.07 17.94
C PRO A 132 41.59 -19.48 16.48
N VAL A 133 40.42 -19.18 15.92
CA VAL A 133 40.08 -19.49 14.53
C VAL A 133 40.71 -18.46 13.58
N VAL A 134 40.66 -17.17 13.93
CA VAL A 134 41.24 -16.09 13.12
C VAL A 134 42.77 -16.10 13.14
N GLU A 135 43.38 -16.50 14.27
CA GLU A 135 44.84 -16.62 14.40
C GLU A 135 45.40 -17.94 13.83
N LEU A 136 44.54 -18.85 13.37
CA LEU A 136 44.93 -20.16 12.86
C LEU A 136 45.98 -20.10 11.73
N PRO A 137 45.87 -19.23 10.70
CA PRO A 137 46.90 -19.13 9.66
C PRO A 137 48.26 -18.69 10.21
N LEU A 138 48.29 -17.80 11.20
CA LEU A 138 49.52 -17.32 11.82
C LEU A 138 50.16 -18.39 12.71
N THR A 139 49.35 -19.15 13.44
CA THR A 139 49.84 -20.26 14.27
C THR A 139 50.38 -21.40 13.41
N LEU A 140 49.69 -21.77 12.32
CA LEU A 140 50.19 -22.74 11.34
C LEU A 140 51.52 -22.31 10.75
N ARG A 141 51.64 -21.04 10.30
CA ARG A 141 52.91 -20.51 9.78
C ARG A 141 54.03 -20.61 10.81
N ARG A 142 53.77 -20.22 12.05
CA ARG A 142 54.75 -20.29 13.15
C ARG A 142 55.21 -21.72 13.46
N ILE A 143 54.31 -22.71 13.38
CA ILE A 143 54.65 -24.12 13.61
C ILE A 143 55.49 -24.65 12.44
N LEU A 144 55.08 -24.36 11.21
CA LEU A 144 55.78 -24.80 10.00
C LEU A 144 57.18 -24.17 9.86
N ASP A 145 57.35 -22.92 10.29
CA ASP A 145 58.64 -22.22 10.28
C ASP A 145 59.67 -22.83 11.26
N GLN A 146 59.24 -23.59 12.28
CA GLN A 146 60.14 -24.23 13.25
C GLN A 146 60.89 -25.45 12.69
N ARG A 147 60.50 -25.95 11.51
CA ARG A 147 61.16 -27.07 10.77
C ARG A 147 61.55 -28.27 11.64
N THR A 148 60.73 -28.62 12.62
CA THR A 148 60.90 -29.84 13.42
C THR A 148 60.22 -31.03 12.72
N PRO A 149 60.67 -32.28 12.93
CA PRO A 149 60.04 -33.45 12.31
C PRO A 149 58.59 -33.67 12.78
N THR A 150 58.17 -33.06 13.89
CA THR A 150 56.80 -33.11 14.42
C THR A 150 55.95 -31.89 14.04
N SER A 151 56.55 -30.83 13.46
CA SER A 151 55.84 -29.58 13.12
C SER A 151 54.66 -29.78 12.18
N LEU A 152 54.78 -30.70 11.21
CA LEU A 152 53.71 -30.97 10.25
C LEU A 152 52.52 -31.66 10.93
N ALA A 153 52.79 -32.68 11.76
CA ALA A 153 51.75 -33.39 12.51
C ALA A 153 51.07 -32.48 13.56
N GLU A 154 51.82 -31.57 14.19
CA GLU A 154 51.30 -30.57 15.13
C GLU A 154 50.43 -29.52 14.43
N ALA A 155 50.80 -29.08 13.22
CA ALA A 155 50.03 -28.16 12.40
C ALA A 155 48.71 -28.79 11.91
N GLU A 156 48.73 -30.04 11.46
CA GLU A 156 47.54 -30.79 11.08
C GLU A 156 46.58 -30.99 12.26
N ALA A 157 47.10 -31.34 13.44
CA ALA A 157 46.30 -31.48 14.64
C ALA A 157 45.64 -30.15 15.06
N ALA A 158 46.35 -29.03 14.95
CA ALA A 158 45.82 -27.69 15.25
C ALA A 158 44.69 -27.27 14.29
N LEU A 159 44.83 -27.57 12.98
CA LEU A 159 43.76 -27.35 12.02
C LEU A 159 42.55 -28.24 12.32
N GLN A 160 42.77 -29.53 12.55
CA GLN A 160 41.70 -30.49 12.80
C GLN A 160 40.89 -30.16 14.06
N ALA A 161 41.53 -29.61 15.09
CA ALA A 161 40.86 -29.12 16.29
C ALA A 161 39.85 -27.98 16.01
N GLN A 162 40.11 -27.14 14.99
CA GLN A 162 39.28 -25.97 14.65
C GLN A 162 38.34 -26.19 13.44
N MET A 163 38.47 -27.33 12.74
CA MET A 163 37.60 -27.70 11.62
C MET A 163 36.09 -27.69 11.91
N PRO A 164 35.57 -28.22 13.04
CA PRO A 164 34.13 -28.19 13.28
C PRO A 164 33.59 -26.76 13.44
N THR A 165 34.39 -25.85 13.99
CA THR A 165 34.01 -24.43 14.13
C THR A 165 33.97 -23.73 12.78
N LEU A 166 34.97 -23.98 11.92
CA LEU A 166 34.99 -23.44 10.55
C LEU A 166 33.83 -23.98 9.69
N ALA A 167 33.49 -25.27 9.82
CA ALA A 167 32.35 -25.86 9.13
C ALA A 167 31.01 -25.22 9.58
N ALA A 168 30.83 -25.02 10.88
CA ALA A 168 29.66 -24.32 11.41
C ALA A 168 29.57 -22.87 10.89
N TRP A 169 30.70 -22.18 10.71
CA TRP A 169 30.74 -20.82 10.15
C TRP A 169 30.44 -20.80 8.64
N ALA A 170 30.88 -21.81 7.90
CA ALA A 170 30.53 -21.98 6.48
C ALA A 170 29.03 -22.26 6.29
N GLU A 171 28.45 -23.13 7.11
CA GLU A 171 26.99 -23.40 7.11
C GLU A 171 26.18 -22.14 7.43
N ALA A 172 26.66 -21.33 8.38
CA ALA A 172 26.08 -20.03 8.72
C ALA A 172 26.36 -18.92 7.68
N HIS A 173 27.04 -19.23 6.58
CA HIS A 173 27.40 -18.29 5.49
C HIS A 173 28.18 -17.07 6.01
N VAL A 174 29.05 -17.27 6.99
CA VAL A 174 29.95 -16.22 7.49
C VAL A 174 30.95 -15.87 6.39
N ALA A 175 30.95 -14.61 5.97
CA ALA A 175 31.86 -14.12 4.93
C ALA A 175 33.32 -14.38 5.30
N GLY A 176 34.06 -15.06 4.41
CA GLY A 176 35.49 -15.37 4.59
C GLY A 176 35.81 -16.66 5.34
N ALA A 177 34.82 -17.39 5.89
CA ALA A 177 35.08 -18.67 6.56
C ALA A 177 35.62 -19.73 5.59
N ASP A 178 35.05 -19.83 4.39
CA ASP A 178 35.52 -20.73 3.32
C ASP A 178 36.94 -20.38 2.84
N GLU A 179 37.25 -19.08 2.75
CA GLU A 179 38.57 -18.59 2.33
C GLU A 179 39.63 -18.90 3.38
N LEU A 180 39.29 -18.74 4.66
CA LEU A 180 40.15 -19.06 5.79
C LEU A 180 40.45 -20.56 5.85
N GLN A 181 39.43 -21.39 5.65
CA GLN A 181 39.59 -22.85 5.59
C GLN A 181 40.51 -23.27 4.44
N ARG A 182 40.30 -22.74 3.23
CA ARG A 182 41.15 -23.04 2.07
C ARG A 182 42.60 -22.62 2.31
N THR A 183 42.81 -21.41 2.84
CA THR A 183 44.15 -20.89 3.13
C THR A 183 44.91 -21.81 4.09
N CYS A 184 44.26 -22.31 5.14
CA CYS A 184 44.89 -23.23 6.08
C CYS A 184 45.22 -24.59 5.45
N GLN A 185 44.33 -25.14 4.62
CA GLN A 185 44.56 -26.40 3.90
C GLN A 185 45.69 -26.28 2.87
N ASP A 186 45.75 -25.16 2.14
CA ASP A 186 46.79 -24.88 1.16
C ASP A 186 48.17 -24.82 1.83
N MET A 187 48.29 -24.15 2.99
CA MET A 187 49.55 -24.08 3.75
C MET A 187 50.07 -25.45 4.20
N ILE A 188 49.19 -26.34 4.65
CA ILE A 188 49.59 -27.71 5.02
C ILE A 188 50.00 -28.51 3.77
N SER A 189 49.23 -28.39 2.68
CA SER A 189 49.56 -29.07 1.42
C SER A 189 50.90 -28.62 0.83
N GLU A 190 51.24 -27.33 0.97
CA GLU A 190 52.51 -26.76 0.56
C GLU A 190 53.65 -27.26 1.45
N ALA A 191 53.45 -27.29 2.77
CA ALA A 191 54.42 -27.85 3.70
C ALA A 191 54.72 -29.35 3.43
N GLN A 192 53.68 -30.15 3.16
CA GLN A 192 53.82 -31.56 2.78
C GLN A 192 54.68 -31.73 1.51
N ARG A 193 54.46 -30.89 0.48
CA ARG A 193 55.27 -30.90 -0.76
C ARG A 193 56.72 -30.50 -0.54
N THR A 194 57.00 -29.64 0.44
CA THR A 194 58.38 -29.23 0.76
C THR A 194 59.15 -30.26 1.61
N GLN A 195 58.46 -31.21 2.24
CA GLN A 195 59.05 -32.27 3.06
C GLN A 195 59.21 -33.62 2.35
N SER A 196 58.53 -33.83 1.21
CA SER A 196 58.69 -35.00 0.32
C SER A 196 59.87 -34.86 -0.63
#